data_AF-A0A096AS43-F1
#
_entry.id   AF-A0A096AS43-F1
#
_cell.length_a   1.000
_cell.length_b   1.000
_cell.length_c   1.000
_cell.angle_alpha   90.00
_cell.angle_beta   90.00
_cell.angle_gamma   90.00
#
_symmetry.space_group_name_H-M   'P 1'
#
loop_
_entity.id
_entity.type
_entity.pdbx_description
1 polymer ?
#
loop_
_entity_poly.entity_id
_entity_poly.type
_entity_poly.pdbx_seq_one_letter_code
_entity_poly.pdbx_strand_id
1 'polypeptide(L)'
;MKHLNVLCKGTICLSLILLLGSCIKDEALNKEADITKATLKDYKTSRMPIITNNEVRFYMNGWEDLTKMAPEFELTPGATIDPASGTVRNFLTPQNYIVTSEDGQWKKPYKVSFITDDVATKYHFENAKYYTYTDREGVKKEYFHIFYETTNGKDIMQWGSGNAGYLITHQDAKAEDYPTCQVDGGVLGKCVKLTTKDTGELGKRFKAPIAAGNLFMGTFNIELGNMAKSTHFGLPFRKIPTKLSGYYKYKAGDVYTDKNGSIVSGKRDDFDIYAVLFEVTDDTPYLDGNNAQTSKNIVLFAQVTDKKETNEWTHFVIDFNSVDGRVVDMEKLKDGKYSLAIIMSSSKDGANFNGAVGSTLYVDEMELFTK
;
A
#
# COMPACT_ATOMS: atom_id res chain seq x y z
N MET A 1 80.35 -23.83 3.82
CA MET A 1 81.34 -24.16 4.87
C MET A 1 81.09 -23.19 6.02
N LYS A 2 80.56 -23.53 7.20
CA LYS A 2 80.56 -24.77 7.98
C LYS A 2 79.17 -25.01 8.58
N HIS A 3 78.79 -26.29 8.66
CA HIS A 3 77.71 -26.78 9.50
C HIS A 3 78.18 -26.87 10.97
N LEU A 4 77.18 -26.90 11.87
CA LEU A 4 76.89 -27.98 12.82
C LEU A 4 76.86 -27.59 14.32
N ASN A 5 75.67 -27.81 14.93
CA ASN A 5 75.39 -28.42 16.25
C ASN A 5 75.86 -27.69 17.53
N VAL A 6 75.20 -27.71 18.70
CA VAL A 6 74.01 -28.40 19.26
C VAL A 6 73.86 -27.93 20.74
N LEU A 7 72.69 -28.19 21.36
CA LEU A 7 72.40 -28.30 22.82
C LEU A 7 72.20 -26.96 23.61
N CYS A 8 70.99 -26.59 24.05
CA CYS A 8 70.11 -27.16 25.10
C CYS A 8 70.31 -26.48 26.48
N LYS A 9 69.25 -25.79 26.96
CA LYS A 9 68.67 -25.88 28.33
C LYS A 9 67.86 -24.62 28.68
N GLY A 10 66.66 -24.82 29.22
CA GLY A 10 66.09 -23.90 30.22
C GLY A 10 64.77 -23.20 29.87
N THR A 11 63.67 -23.93 29.99
CA THR A 11 62.42 -23.54 30.68
C THR A 11 62.00 -22.07 30.68
N ILE A 12 60.98 -21.71 29.88
CA ILE A 12 59.85 -20.87 30.32
C ILE A 12 58.57 -21.41 29.68
N CYS A 13 57.74 -22.05 30.50
CA CYS A 13 56.39 -22.45 30.18
C CYS A 13 55.52 -21.19 30.24
N LEU A 14 55.16 -20.61 29.09
CA LEU A 14 54.14 -19.56 29.01
C LEU A 14 52.89 -20.19 28.39
N SER A 15 52.04 -20.69 29.28
CA SER A 15 50.68 -21.12 29.02
C SER A 15 49.88 -19.96 28.41
N LEU A 16 49.61 -20.05 27.11
CA LEU A 16 48.70 -19.19 26.37
C LEU A 16 47.26 -19.56 26.76
N ILE A 17 46.74 -18.97 27.83
CA ILE A 17 45.31 -19.02 28.14
C ILE A 17 44.62 -18.08 27.16
N LEU A 18 44.00 -18.68 26.14
CA LEU A 18 42.99 -18.06 25.28
C LEU A 18 41.82 -17.59 26.15
N LEU A 19 41.84 -16.31 26.53
CA LEU A 19 40.64 -15.61 26.97
C LEU A 19 39.80 -15.31 25.72
N LEU A 20 38.94 -16.26 25.34
CA LEU A 20 37.77 -15.97 24.52
C LEU A 20 36.75 -15.21 25.39
N GLY A 21 37.07 -13.95 25.67
CA GLY A 21 36.09 -12.98 26.11
C GLY A 21 35.20 -12.67 24.92
N SER A 22 34.05 -13.34 24.86
CA SER A 22 32.93 -12.91 24.03
C SER A 22 32.62 -11.46 24.37
N CYS A 23 33.08 -10.51 23.55
CA CYS A 23 32.48 -9.20 23.50
C CYS A 23 31.06 -9.41 22.96
N ILE A 24 30.09 -9.63 23.86
CA ILE A 24 28.70 -9.32 23.58
C ILE A 24 28.69 -7.81 23.40
N LYS A 25 28.82 -7.39 22.15
CA LYS A 25 28.66 -6.00 21.77
C LYS A 25 27.19 -5.70 22.05
N ASP A 26 26.90 -4.77 22.96
CA ASP A 26 25.53 -4.31 23.18
C ASP A 26 24.92 -3.98 21.83
N GLU A 27 23.78 -4.60 21.55
CA GLU A 27 23.07 -4.40 20.30
C GLU A 27 22.74 -2.90 20.20
N ALA A 28 23.00 -2.30 19.04
CA ALA A 28 22.76 -0.88 18.88
C ALA A 28 21.27 -0.58 19.09
N LEU A 29 20.96 0.44 19.90
CA LEU A 29 19.57 0.82 20.17
C LEU A 29 18.79 1.00 18.87
N ASN A 30 17.56 0.50 18.88
CA ASN A 30 16.69 0.50 17.74
C ASN A 30 16.30 1.93 17.35
N LYS A 31 16.39 2.21 16.05
CA LYS A 31 16.08 3.52 15.46
C LYS A 31 14.66 3.61 14.92
N GLU A 32 13.98 2.48 14.79
CA GLU A 32 12.62 2.42 14.27
C GLU A 32 11.62 2.91 15.33
N ALA A 33 10.65 3.70 14.89
CA ALA A 33 9.64 4.32 15.73
C ALA A 33 8.24 4.04 15.15
N ASP A 34 7.86 2.76 15.08
CA ASP A 34 6.64 2.33 14.39
C ASP A 34 5.60 1.71 15.31
N ILE A 35 4.33 1.95 14.97
CA ILE A 35 3.22 1.14 15.46
C ILE A 35 3.17 -0.12 14.58
N THR A 36 3.45 -1.28 15.15
CA THR A 36 3.49 -2.56 14.43
C THR A 36 2.16 -3.30 14.50
N LYS A 37 1.35 -3.01 15.52
CA LYS A 37 0.00 -3.54 15.66
C LYS A 37 -0.88 -2.56 16.42
N ALA A 38 -2.17 -2.56 16.09
CA ALA A 38 -3.19 -1.80 16.78
C ALA A 38 -4.37 -2.71 17.09
N THR A 39 -4.94 -2.59 18.28
CA THR A 39 -6.08 -3.41 18.74
C THR A 39 -7.04 -2.57 19.58
N LEU A 40 -8.26 -3.09 19.76
CA LEU A 40 -9.30 -2.47 20.55
C LEU A 40 -10.04 -3.58 21.31
N LYS A 41 -9.70 -3.77 22.58
CA LYS A 41 -10.13 -4.96 23.37
C LYS A 41 -11.64 -5.06 23.57
N ASP A 42 -12.29 -3.94 23.85
CA ASP A 42 -13.71 -3.92 24.25
C ASP A 42 -14.68 -3.89 23.07
N TYR A 43 -14.16 -3.89 21.83
CA TYR A 43 -14.98 -3.74 20.64
C TYR A 43 -14.63 -4.81 19.61
N LYS A 44 -15.66 -5.46 19.06
CA LYS A 44 -15.51 -6.24 17.83
C LYS A 44 -15.34 -5.25 16.67
N THR A 45 -14.10 -5.00 16.28
CA THR A 45 -13.83 -4.31 15.02
C THR A 45 -14.30 -5.20 13.88
N SER A 46 -14.83 -4.59 12.81
CA SER A 46 -15.27 -5.35 11.63
C SER A 46 -14.12 -6.06 10.94
N ARG A 47 -12.90 -5.51 11.06
CA ARG A 47 -11.63 -6.12 10.65
C ARG A 47 -10.45 -5.63 11.49
N MET A 48 -9.26 -6.16 11.21
CA MET A 48 -8.00 -5.63 11.75
C MET A 48 -7.79 -4.16 11.34
N PRO A 49 -7.31 -3.29 12.25
CA PRO A 49 -7.02 -1.90 11.92
C PRO A 49 -6.02 -1.78 10.77
N ILE A 50 -6.17 -0.73 9.97
CA ILE A 50 -5.22 -0.42 8.91
C ILE A 50 -4.16 0.52 9.46
N ILE A 51 -2.90 0.11 9.39
CA ILE A 51 -1.74 0.90 9.78
C ILE A 51 -0.99 1.30 8.51
N THR A 52 -0.70 2.59 8.36
CA THR A 52 0.21 3.14 7.34
C THR A 52 1.42 3.77 8.03
N ASN A 53 2.34 4.39 7.28
CA ASN A 53 3.54 5.00 7.85
C ASN A 53 3.25 6.07 8.93
N ASN A 54 2.08 6.71 8.93
CA ASN A 54 1.77 7.78 9.88
C ASN A 54 0.28 7.85 10.26
N GLU A 55 -0.50 6.82 9.95
CA GLU A 55 -1.92 6.77 10.32
C GLU A 55 -2.31 5.39 10.83
N VAL A 56 -3.24 5.36 11.79
CA VAL A 56 -3.94 4.14 12.21
C VAL A 56 -5.43 4.38 12.05
N ARG A 57 -6.10 3.49 11.31
CA ARG A 57 -7.53 3.56 11.02
C ARG A 57 -8.25 2.33 11.57
N PHE A 58 -9.12 2.56 12.54
CA PHE A 58 -10.07 1.59 13.05
C PHE A 58 -11.37 1.71 12.27
N TYR A 59 -11.88 0.60 11.74
CA TYR A 59 -13.17 0.57 11.05
C TYR A 59 -14.23 0.00 11.99
N MET A 60 -15.24 0.81 12.26
CA MET A 60 -16.31 0.50 13.20
C MET A 60 -17.59 0.15 12.44
N ASN A 61 -18.62 -0.25 13.18
CA ASN A 61 -19.92 -0.53 12.58
C ASN A 61 -20.86 0.69 12.56
N GLY A 62 -20.48 1.77 13.23
CA GLY A 62 -21.16 3.07 13.20
C GLY A 62 -22.12 3.32 14.36
N TRP A 63 -22.32 2.33 15.24
CA TRP A 63 -23.15 2.47 16.44
C TRP A 63 -22.34 2.64 17.73
N GLU A 64 -21.02 2.55 17.66
CA GLU A 64 -20.12 2.63 18.80
C GLU A 64 -19.93 4.07 19.30
N ASP A 65 -19.89 4.26 20.62
CA ASP A 65 -19.62 5.57 21.24
C ASP A 65 -18.13 5.91 21.17
N LEU A 66 -17.77 6.74 20.19
CA LEU A 66 -16.39 7.17 19.96
C LEU A 66 -15.86 8.16 21.01
N THR A 67 -16.66 8.63 21.97
CA THR A 67 -16.22 9.66 22.93
C THR A 67 -15.22 9.15 23.96
N LYS A 68 -15.11 7.83 24.13
CA LYS A 68 -14.24 7.17 25.13
C LYS A 68 -13.63 5.88 24.57
N MET A 69 -12.71 6.00 23.62
CA MET A 69 -11.97 4.86 23.08
C MET A 69 -10.56 4.79 23.65
N ALA A 70 -10.08 3.56 23.87
CA ALA A 70 -8.76 3.24 24.39
C ALA A 70 -8.05 2.23 23.46
N PRO A 71 -7.56 2.66 22.28
CA PRO A 71 -6.81 1.78 21.40
C PRO A 71 -5.48 1.37 22.04
N GLU A 72 -5.10 0.11 21.85
CA GLU A 72 -3.83 -0.43 22.30
C GLU A 72 -2.89 -0.67 21.11
N PHE A 73 -1.62 -0.33 21.29
CA PHE A 73 -0.58 -0.39 20.28
C PHE A 73 0.57 -1.31 20.73
N GLU A 74 1.02 -2.17 19.82
CA GLU A 74 2.36 -2.78 19.89
C GLU A 74 3.29 -1.92 19.04
N LEU A 75 4.51 -1.69 19.53
CA LEU A 75 5.51 -0.82 18.91
C LEU A 75 6.72 -1.63 18.47
N THR A 76 7.62 -1.01 17.70
CA THR A 76 8.98 -1.53 17.52
C THR A 76 9.68 -1.73 18.86
N PRO A 77 10.51 -2.78 19.03
CA PRO A 77 11.19 -3.04 20.30
C PRO A 77 11.97 -1.83 20.80
N GLY A 78 11.75 -1.48 22.07
CA GLY A 78 12.40 -0.34 22.74
C GLY A 78 11.75 1.03 22.51
N ALA A 79 10.83 1.15 21.54
CA ALA A 79 10.13 2.41 21.28
C ALA A 79 9.08 2.73 22.35
N THR A 80 8.75 4.01 22.50
CA THR A 80 7.70 4.52 23.40
C THR A 80 6.66 5.31 22.63
N ILE A 81 5.44 5.44 23.15
CA ILE A 81 4.36 6.21 22.51
C ILE A 81 3.74 7.20 23.50
N ASP A 82 3.47 8.42 23.03
CA ASP A 82 2.77 9.46 23.77
C ASP A 82 1.55 10.00 22.97
N PRO A 83 0.34 10.05 23.54
CA PRO A 83 -0.05 9.48 24.84
C PRO A 83 0.15 7.96 24.92
N ALA A 84 0.23 7.44 26.15
CA ALA A 84 0.46 6.01 26.37
C ALA A 84 -0.61 5.14 25.69
N SER A 85 -0.19 3.96 25.22
CA SER A 85 -1.09 2.92 24.72
C SER A 85 -2.22 2.63 25.71
N GLY A 86 -3.47 2.53 25.24
CA GLY A 86 -4.66 2.33 26.09
C GLY A 86 -5.20 3.61 26.75
N THR A 87 -4.65 4.80 26.47
CA THR A 87 -5.21 6.05 26.99
C THR A 87 -6.62 6.30 26.43
N VAL A 88 -7.60 6.50 27.31
CA VAL A 88 -8.98 6.83 26.94
C VAL A 88 -9.04 8.24 26.35
N ARG A 89 -9.54 8.38 25.12
CA ARG A 89 -9.68 9.67 24.44
C ARG A 89 -10.98 9.74 23.65
N ASN A 90 -11.35 10.96 23.26
CA ASN A 90 -12.48 11.22 22.37
C ASN A 90 -12.01 11.15 20.91
N PHE A 91 -12.56 10.21 20.14
CA PHE A 91 -12.25 9.96 18.74
C PHE A 91 -13.37 10.38 17.78
N LEU A 92 -14.30 11.25 18.21
CA LEU A 92 -15.19 11.97 17.28
C LEU A 92 -14.41 12.77 16.21
N THR A 93 -13.16 13.11 16.53
CA THR A 93 -12.14 13.60 15.59
C THR A 93 -10.84 12.80 15.76
N PRO A 94 -10.00 12.71 14.70
CA PRO A 94 -8.71 12.02 14.77
C PRO A 94 -7.81 12.57 15.89
N GLN A 95 -7.08 11.68 16.56
CA GLN A 95 -6.18 12.00 17.66
C GLN A 95 -4.72 11.74 17.26
N ASN A 96 -3.82 12.63 17.67
CA ASN A 96 -2.39 12.48 17.41
C ASN A 96 -1.70 11.68 18.53
N TYR A 97 -0.77 10.82 18.12
CA TYR A 97 0.18 10.09 18.94
C TYR A 97 1.59 10.31 18.39
N ILE A 98 2.63 10.21 19.21
CA ILE A 98 4.03 10.32 18.80
C ILE A 98 4.75 9.07 19.28
N VAL A 99 5.25 8.27 18.34
CA VAL A 99 6.16 7.17 18.65
C VAL A 99 7.59 7.71 18.67
N THR A 100 8.32 7.43 19.73
CA THR A 100 9.74 7.78 19.87
C THR A 100 10.57 6.51 19.85
N SER A 101 11.62 6.46 19.01
CA SER A 101 12.55 5.33 18.92
C SER A 101 13.26 5.06 20.25
N GLU A 102 13.83 3.87 20.40
CA GLU A 102 14.57 3.48 21.60
C GLU A 102 15.77 4.42 21.87
N ASP A 103 16.46 4.87 20.82
CA ASP A 103 17.55 5.84 20.92
C ASP A 103 17.11 7.28 21.22
N GLY A 104 15.79 7.55 21.26
CA GLY A 104 15.19 8.86 21.49
C GLY A 104 15.36 9.88 20.37
N GLN A 105 16.08 9.52 19.29
CA GLN A 105 16.45 10.46 18.22
C GLN A 105 15.35 10.63 17.18
N TRP A 106 14.49 9.62 17.00
CA TRP A 106 13.44 9.62 15.99
C TRP A 106 12.07 9.73 16.63
N LYS A 107 11.28 10.68 16.16
CA LYS A 107 9.89 10.88 16.57
C LYS A 107 9.00 10.81 15.34
N LYS A 108 8.09 9.85 15.34
CA LYS A 108 7.15 9.63 14.25
C LYS A 108 5.72 9.96 14.72
N PRO A 109 5.11 11.04 14.20
CA PRO A 109 3.72 11.35 14.53
C PRO A 109 2.78 10.38 13.79
N TYR A 110 1.80 9.86 14.51
CA TYR A 110 0.70 9.05 14.01
C TYR A 110 -0.63 9.74 14.25
N LYS A 111 -1.47 9.80 13.21
CA LYS A 111 -2.88 10.21 13.33
C LYS A 111 -3.75 8.97 13.45
N VAL A 112 -4.38 8.78 14.61
CA VAL A 112 -5.26 7.66 14.91
C VAL A 112 -6.71 8.09 14.74
N SER A 113 -7.49 7.32 13.98
CA SER A 113 -8.88 7.68 13.63
C SER A 113 -9.80 6.46 13.61
N PHE A 114 -11.08 6.73 13.82
CA PHE A 114 -12.17 5.76 13.79
C PHE A 114 -13.09 6.12 12.62
N ILE A 115 -13.27 5.19 11.69
CA ILE A 115 -14.06 5.34 10.48
C ILE A 115 -15.35 4.57 10.68
N THR A 116 -16.47 5.29 10.66
CA THR A 116 -17.83 4.75 10.83
C THR A 116 -18.63 4.75 9.53
N ASP A 117 -18.25 5.60 8.58
CA ASP A 117 -18.95 5.73 7.31
C ASP A 117 -18.51 4.64 6.33
N ASP A 118 -19.42 4.24 5.43
CA ASP A 118 -19.05 3.43 4.27
C ASP A 118 -18.01 4.18 3.41
N VAL A 119 -17.20 3.44 2.66
CA VAL A 119 -16.32 4.04 1.66
C VAL A 119 -17.09 4.93 0.67
N ALA A 120 -16.41 5.93 0.12
CA ALA A 120 -16.97 6.78 -0.92
C ALA A 120 -17.53 5.92 -2.06
N THR A 121 -18.62 6.36 -2.69
CA THR A 121 -19.20 5.71 -3.89
C THR A 121 -19.07 6.56 -5.14
N LYS A 122 -18.51 7.76 -5.03
CA LYS A 122 -18.18 8.64 -6.15
C LYS A 122 -16.73 9.03 -6.02
N TYR A 123 -16.01 8.98 -7.14
CA TYR A 123 -14.56 9.21 -7.19
C TYR A 123 -14.27 10.14 -8.36
N HIS A 124 -14.09 11.41 -8.02
CA HIS A 124 -13.83 12.50 -8.97
C HIS A 124 -12.32 12.77 -9.11
N PHE A 125 -11.48 12.16 -8.27
CA PHE A 125 -10.02 12.32 -8.28
C PHE A 125 -9.52 13.77 -8.20
N GLU A 126 -10.34 14.69 -7.68
CA GLU A 126 -10.02 16.11 -7.49
C GLU A 126 -9.09 16.36 -6.30
N ASN A 127 -9.09 15.45 -5.34
CA ASN A 127 -8.39 15.59 -4.08
C ASN A 127 -7.13 14.72 -4.04
N ALA A 128 -5.97 15.38 -3.99
CA ALA A 128 -4.69 14.74 -3.75
C ALA A 128 -3.86 15.56 -2.75
N LYS A 129 -3.11 14.87 -1.88
CA LYS A 129 -2.11 15.47 -1.00
C LYS A 129 -0.74 14.92 -1.34
N TYR A 130 0.32 15.62 -0.96
CA TYR A 130 1.67 15.12 -1.12
C TYR A 130 2.01 14.11 0.00
N TYR A 131 2.68 13.02 -0.37
CA TYR A 131 3.54 12.32 0.55
C TYR A 131 4.74 13.21 0.87
N THR A 132 4.98 13.45 2.16
CA THR A 132 6.04 14.36 2.60
C THR A 132 6.94 13.69 3.62
N TYR A 133 8.25 13.88 3.48
CA TYR A 133 9.23 13.48 4.49
C TYR A 133 10.01 14.72 4.94
N THR A 134 10.22 14.83 6.25
CA THR A 134 11.04 15.88 6.86
C THR A 134 12.36 15.24 7.26
N ASP A 135 13.46 15.75 6.71
CA ASP A 135 14.78 15.23 7.03
C ASP A 135 15.28 15.66 8.43
N ARG A 136 16.49 15.24 8.78
CA ARG A 136 17.11 15.53 10.08
C ARG A 136 17.39 17.02 10.30
N GLU A 137 17.44 17.81 9.23
CA GLU A 137 17.66 19.26 9.27
C GLU A 137 16.33 20.03 9.37
N GLY A 138 15.19 19.31 9.40
CA GLY A 138 13.86 19.90 9.45
C GLY A 138 13.33 20.33 8.08
N VAL A 139 14.01 19.96 6.99
CA VAL A 139 13.58 20.33 5.64
C VAL A 139 12.51 19.35 5.17
N LYS A 140 11.31 19.87 4.93
CA LYS A 140 10.17 19.10 4.40
C LYS A 140 10.27 19.00 2.88
N LYS A 141 10.35 17.79 2.34
CA LYS A 141 10.29 17.49 0.90
C LYS A 141 8.96 16.81 0.55
N GLU A 142 8.37 17.22 -0.57
CA GLU A 142 7.17 16.62 -1.16
C GLU A 142 7.60 15.68 -2.29
N TYR A 143 6.98 14.49 -2.39
CA TYR A 143 7.44 13.45 -3.31
C TYR A 143 6.38 13.05 -4.34
N PHE A 144 5.26 12.48 -3.90
CA PHE A 144 4.24 11.95 -4.81
C PHE A 144 2.83 12.23 -4.32
N HIS A 145 1.87 12.17 -5.24
CA HIS A 145 0.47 12.37 -4.93
C HIS A 145 -0.17 11.15 -4.26
N ILE A 146 -0.96 11.42 -3.22
CA ILE A 146 -1.83 10.48 -2.53
C ILE A 146 -3.27 10.97 -2.72
N PHE A 147 -4.07 10.22 -3.46
CA PHE A 147 -5.48 10.53 -3.66
C PHE A 147 -6.32 10.17 -2.43
N TYR A 148 -7.34 10.98 -2.17
CA TYR A 148 -8.29 10.73 -1.09
C TYR A 148 -9.68 11.21 -1.48
N GLU A 149 -10.71 10.69 -0.82
CA GLU A 149 -12.08 11.12 -0.96
C GLU A 149 -12.59 11.74 0.33
N THR A 150 -13.45 12.74 0.18
CA THR A 150 -14.09 13.40 1.31
C THR A 150 -15.60 13.22 1.28
N THR A 151 -16.23 13.18 2.44
CA THR A 151 -17.69 13.30 2.59
C THR A 151 -17.96 14.22 3.77
N ASN A 152 -18.84 15.21 3.56
CA ASN A 152 -19.14 16.26 4.55
C ASN A 152 -17.86 16.95 5.10
N GLY A 153 -16.85 17.14 4.24
CA GLY A 153 -15.59 17.80 4.60
C GLY A 153 -14.63 16.95 5.45
N LYS A 154 -14.91 15.66 5.67
CA LYS A 154 -13.99 14.73 6.34
C LYS A 154 -13.36 13.77 5.33
N ASP A 155 -12.07 13.52 5.46
CA ASP A 155 -11.38 12.43 4.75
C ASP A 155 -12.01 11.10 5.15
N ILE A 156 -12.63 10.40 4.19
CA ILE A 156 -13.29 9.11 4.45
C ILE A 156 -12.55 7.94 3.82
N MET A 157 -11.73 8.20 2.79
CA MET A 157 -11.03 7.15 2.08
C MET A 157 -9.73 7.69 1.50
N GLN A 158 -8.65 6.91 1.61
CA GLN A 158 -7.38 7.18 0.95
C GLN A 158 -7.10 6.04 -0.01
N TRP A 159 -6.72 6.36 -1.24
CA TRP A 159 -6.30 5.39 -2.25
C TRP A 159 -4.86 4.92 -2.00
N GLY A 160 -4.60 3.65 -2.31
CA GLY A 160 -3.27 3.09 -2.40
C GLY A 160 -2.69 3.19 -3.81
N SER A 161 -1.37 3.29 -3.91
CA SER A 161 -0.60 3.20 -5.16
C SER A 161 0.80 2.65 -4.87
N GLY A 162 1.49 2.20 -5.92
CA GLY A 162 2.87 1.74 -5.87
C GLY A 162 3.91 2.86 -5.78
N ASN A 163 3.50 4.13 -5.64
CA ASN A 163 4.41 5.28 -5.66
C ASN A 163 5.50 5.21 -4.58
N ALA A 164 5.18 4.70 -3.39
CA ALA A 164 6.18 4.52 -2.33
C ALA A 164 7.28 3.52 -2.72
N GLY A 165 6.97 2.51 -3.53
CA GLY A 165 7.97 1.62 -4.11
C GLY A 165 8.82 2.32 -5.16
N TYR A 166 8.21 3.13 -6.02
CA TYR A 166 8.93 3.90 -7.05
C TYR A 166 9.86 4.96 -6.46
N LEU A 167 9.49 5.55 -5.32
CA LEU A 167 10.31 6.50 -4.58
C LEU A 167 11.72 5.95 -4.27
N ILE A 168 11.86 4.63 -4.02
CA ILE A 168 13.17 4.00 -3.72
C ILE A 168 14.18 4.24 -4.84
N THR A 169 13.73 4.23 -6.10
CA THR A 169 14.61 4.37 -7.27
C THR A 169 14.59 5.77 -7.87
N HIS A 170 13.65 6.64 -7.48
CA HIS A 170 13.39 7.94 -8.11
C HIS A 170 13.12 9.07 -7.10
N GLN A 171 13.98 9.23 -6.09
CA GLN A 171 13.81 10.22 -5.01
C GLN A 171 13.76 11.70 -5.45
N ASP A 172 14.27 12.00 -6.63
CA ASP A 172 14.33 13.35 -7.21
C ASP A 172 13.31 13.58 -8.33
N ALA A 173 12.47 12.58 -8.63
CA ALA A 173 11.37 12.76 -9.57
C ALA A 173 10.32 13.73 -9.00
N LYS A 174 9.72 14.52 -9.89
CA LYS A 174 8.57 15.36 -9.55
C LYS A 174 7.34 14.46 -9.34
N ALA A 175 6.38 14.92 -8.54
CA ALA A 175 5.16 14.15 -8.23
C ALA A 175 4.39 13.73 -9.50
N GLU A 176 4.42 14.55 -10.56
CA GLU A 176 3.76 14.32 -11.85
C GLU A 176 4.46 13.27 -12.73
N ASP A 177 5.71 12.92 -12.38
CA ASP A 177 6.53 11.93 -13.07
C ASP A 177 6.45 10.53 -12.44
N TYR A 178 5.80 10.40 -11.26
CA TYR A 178 5.54 9.11 -10.65
C TYR A 178 4.57 8.26 -11.49
N PRO A 179 4.54 6.93 -11.29
CA PRO A 179 3.61 6.05 -11.98
C PRO A 179 2.14 6.42 -11.76
N THR A 180 1.81 7.05 -10.63
CA THR A 180 0.45 7.48 -10.30
C THR A 180 0.45 8.93 -9.87
N CYS A 181 -0.24 9.80 -10.59
CA CYS A 181 -0.30 11.22 -10.25
C CYS A 181 -1.61 11.88 -10.70
N GLN A 182 -1.94 13.00 -10.08
CA GLN A 182 -3.04 13.86 -10.49
C GLN A 182 -2.58 14.79 -11.62
N VAL A 183 -3.45 15.03 -12.60
CA VAL A 183 -3.25 15.99 -13.67
C VAL A 183 -4.54 16.74 -13.97
N ASP A 184 -4.44 17.96 -14.50
CA ASP A 184 -5.58 18.70 -15.04
C ASP A 184 -6.09 18.06 -16.36
N GLY A 185 -7.30 18.43 -16.79
CA GLY A 185 -7.88 17.98 -18.05
C GLY A 185 -8.66 16.66 -17.94
N GLY A 186 -9.30 16.47 -16.79
CA GLY A 186 -10.31 15.44 -16.56
C GLY A 186 -11.49 15.53 -17.53
N VAL A 187 -12.45 14.61 -17.40
CA VAL A 187 -13.81 14.81 -17.89
C VAL A 187 -14.38 16.07 -17.27
N LEU A 188 -14.17 16.23 -15.96
CA LEU A 188 -14.38 17.45 -15.19
C LEU A 188 -13.11 17.72 -14.39
N GLY A 189 -12.64 18.98 -14.36
CA GLY A 189 -11.48 19.37 -13.55
C GLY A 189 -10.22 18.51 -13.75
N LYS A 190 -9.86 17.74 -12.72
CA LYS A 190 -8.65 16.92 -12.65
C LYS A 190 -8.97 15.43 -12.73
N CYS A 191 -7.99 14.63 -13.11
CA CYS A 191 -8.13 13.17 -13.17
C CYS A 191 -6.88 12.46 -12.64
N VAL A 192 -6.99 11.14 -12.49
CA VAL A 192 -5.80 10.30 -12.24
C VAL A 192 -5.13 9.92 -13.56
N LYS A 193 -3.80 10.08 -13.61
CA LYS A 193 -2.93 9.56 -14.67
C LYS A 193 -2.09 8.41 -14.09
N LEU A 194 -2.23 7.25 -14.70
CA LEU A 194 -1.46 6.05 -14.42
C LEU A 194 -0.52 5.79 -15.60
N THR A 195 0.78 5.75 -15.36
CA THR A 195 1.78 5.50 -16.40
C THR A 195 2.75 4.40 -15.98
N THR A 196 2.98 3.43 -16.86
CA THR A 196 4.01 2.42 -16.66
C THR A 196 5.39 3.03 -16.86
N LYS A 197 6.23 2.96 -15.84
CA LYS A 197 7.53 3.64 -15.78
C LYS A 197 8.68 2.63 -15.75
N ASP A 198 9.81 3.01 -16.34
CA ASP A 198 11.09 2.35 -16.08
C ASP A 198 11.52 2.62 -14.63
N THR A 199 12.10 1.61 -14.00
CA THR A 199 12.60 1.69 -12.62
C THR A 199 14.12 1.89 -12.55
N GLY A 200 14.77 1.97 -13.70
CA GLY A 200 16.21 2.18 -13.83
C GLY A 200 17.03 0.98 -13.37
N GLU A 201 18.35 1.15 -13.35
CA GLU A 201 19.30 0.07 -13.06
C GLU A 201 19.12 -0.53 -11.65
N LEU A 202 18.72 0.28 -10.68
CA LEU A 202 18.48 -0.20 -9.32
C LEU A 202 17.23 -1.10 -9.24
N GLY A 203 16.12 -0.72 -9.90
CA GLY A 203 14.92 -1.55 -9.94
C GLY A 203 15.15 -2.87 -10.66
N LYS A 204 15.92 -2.86 -11.76
CA LYS A 204 16.36 -4.09 -12.45
C LYS A 204 17.17 -5.02 -11.55
N ARG A 205 18.06 -4.49 -10.71
CA ARG A 205 18.80 -5.29 -9.70
C ARG A 205 17.89 -5.93 -8.66
N PHE A 206 16.77 -5.29 -8.33
CA PHE A 206 15.72 -5.84 -7.49
C PHE A 206 14.70 -6.71 -8.25
N LYS A 207 14.96 -7.04 -9.51
CA LYS A 207 14.05 -7.83 -10.39
C LYS A 207 12.67 -7.19 -10.57
N ALA A 208 12.60 -5.87 -10.48
CA ALA A 208 11.40 -5.08 -10.69
C ALA A 208 11.67 -4.04 -11.78
N PRO A 209 11.86 -4.43 -13.06
CA PRO A 209 12.35 -3.55 -14.12
C PRO A 209 11.37 -2.42 -14.51
N ILE A 210 10.07 -2.64 -14.33
CA ILE A 210 9.04 -1.64 -14.59
C ILE A 210 8.14 -1.46 -13.37
N ALA A 211 7.51 -0.30 -13.27
CA ALA A 211 6.46 -0.01 -12.30
C ALA A 211 5.21 0.44 -13.05
N ALA A 212 4.19 -0.41 -13.11
CA ALA A 212 2.90 -0.02 -13.66
C ALA A 212 2.27 1.07 -12.79
N GLY A 213 1.72 2.11 -13.43
CA GLY A 213 0.86 3.06 -12.73
C GLY A 213 -0.36 2.31 -12.20
N ASN A 214 -0.68 2.49 -10.92
CA ASN A 214 -1.82 1.83 -10.31
C ASN A 214 -2.47 2.68 -9.23
N LEU A 215 -3.79 2.59 -9.13
CA LEU A 215 -4.54 3.18 -8.04
C LEU A 215 -5.58 2.17 -7.57
N PHE A 216 -5.65 1.95 -6.27
CA PHE A 216 -6.48 0.88 -5.71
C PHE A 216 -7.03 1.21 -4.33
N MET A 217 -8.17 0.59 -3.99
CA MET A 217 -8.69 0.61 -2.63
C MET A 217 -7.86 -0.28 -1.71
N GLY A 218 -7.20 0.30 -0.71
CA GLY A 218 -6.40 -0.44 0.26
C GLY A 218 -5.12 0.27 0.63
N THR A 219 -4.05 -0.48 0.89
CA THR A 219 -2.76 0.06 1.34
C THR A 219 -1.59 -0.53 0.58
N PHE A 220 -0.47 0.19 0.59
CA PHE A 220 0.77 -0.27 0.00
C PHE A 220 1.83 -0.40 1.10
N ASN A 221 2.31 -1.62 1.34
CA ASN A 221 3.34 -1.94 2.33
C ASN A 221 4.47 -2.68 1.61
N ILE A 222 5.68 -2.15 1.61
CA ILE A 222 6.76 -2.69 0.76
C ILE A 222 7.20 -4.07 1.26
N GLU A 223 7.15 -5.03 0.34
CA GLU A 223 7.56 -6.42 0.53
C GLU A 223 8.71 -6.73 -0.42
N LEU A 224 9.95 -6.42 -0.02
CA LEU A 224 11.14 -6.52 -0.89
C LEU A 224 11.36 -7.92 -1.47
N GLY A 225 10.93 -8.96 -0.75
CA GLY A 225 11.02 -10.36 -1.22
C GLY A 225 9.95 -10.74 -2.25
N ASN A 226 8.83 -9.99 -2.30
CA ASN A 226 7.74 -10.21 -3.25
C ASN A 226 6.95 -8.90 -3.45
N MET A 227 7.36 -8.10 -4.42
CA MET A 227 6.73 -6.80 -4.68
C MET A 227 5.24 -6.90 -5.02
N ALA A 228 4.78 -8.01 -5.61
CA ALA A 228 3.35 -8.21 -5.89
C ALA A 228 2.52 -8.32 -4.60
N LYS A 229 3.11 -8.76 -3.49
CA LYS A 229 2.47 -8.73 -2.16
C LYS A 229 2.41 -7.34 -1.55
N SER A 230 3.13 -6.36 -2.11
CA SER A 230 3.18 -5.02 -1.50
C SER A 230 1.84 -4.27 -1.58
N THR A 231 0.98 -4.65 -2.51
CA THR A 231 -0.37 -4.10 -2.63
C THR A 231 -1.33 -4.92 -1.77
N HIS A 232 -1.96 -4.31 -0.78
CA HIS A 232 -3.03 -4.91 -0.01
C HIS A 232 -4.36 -4.31 -0.45
N PHE A 233 -5.15 -5.07 -1.18
CA PHE A 233 -6.42 -4.65 -1.76
C PHE A 233 -7.58 -4.96 -0.81
N GLY A 234 -8.50 -4.00 -0.70
CA GLY A 234 -9.78 -4.16 -0.03
C GLY A 234 -9.98 -3.23 1.16
N LEU A 235 -11.11 -2.53 1.16
CA LEU A 235 -11.64 -1.79 2.30
C LEU A 235 -12.98 -2.39 2.74
N PRO A 236 -13.35 -2.32 4.03
CA PRO A 236 -14.65 -2.79 4.51
C PRO A 236 -15.80 -2.27 3.68
N PHE A 237 -16.75 -3.16 3.36
CA PHE A 237 -17.93 -2.78 2.62
C PHE A 237 -19.15 -3.56 3.07
N ARG A 238 -20.27 -2.86 3.30
CA ARG A 238 -21.50 -3.42 3.87
C ARG A 238 -22.73 -3.30 2.96
N LYS A 239 -22.50 -2.95 1.70
CA LYS A 239 -23.53 -2.88 0.66
C LYS A 239 -23.23 -3.87 -0.44
N ILE A 240 -24.24 -4.21 -1.25
CA ILE A 240 -24.03 -5.08 -2.41
C ILE A 240 -23.69 -4.19 -3.61
N PRO A 241 -22.46 -4.21 -4.13
CA PRO A 241 -22.12 -3.47 -5.33
C PRO A 241 -22.80 -4.12 -6.54
N THR A 242 -23.39 -3.30 -7.41
CA THR A 242 -24.11 -3.77 -8.59
C THR A 242 -23.42 -3.36 -9.87
N LYS A 243 -22.89 -2.13 -9.93
CA LYS A 243 -22.22 -1.59 -11.12
C LYS A 243 -21.07 -0.68 -10.73
N LEU A 244 -20.07 -0.61 -11.61
CA LEU A 244 -19.08 0.46 -11.61
C LEU A 244 -19.14 1.18 -12.95
N SER A 245 -19.22 2.50 -12.91
CA SER A 245 -19.20 3.37 -14.09
C SER A 245 -18.03 4.33 -14.00
N GLY A 246 -17.55 4.81 -15.14
CA GLY A 246 -16.57 5.89 -15.20
C GLY A 246 -16.13 6.19 -16.61
N TYR A 247 -15.08 6.99 -16.74
CA TYR A 247 -14.48 7.32 -18.03
C TYR A 247 -13.00 6.98 -18.05
N TYR A 248 -12.50 6.59 -19.21
CA TYR A 248 -11.07 6.33 -19.39
C TYR A 248 -10.54 6.85 -20.72
N LYS A 249 -9.22 7.10 -20.76
CA LYS A 249 -8.40 7.19 -21.98
C LYS A 249 -7.24 6.23 -21.83
N TYR A 250 -6.81 5.61 -22.92
CA TYR A 250 -5.67 4.72 -22.88
C TYR A 250 -4.80 4.80 -24.13
N LYS A 251 -3.50 4.75 -23.93
CA LYS A 251 -2.52 4.55 -24.99
C LYS A 251 -1.42 3.63 -24.48
N ALA A 252 -1.16 2.53 -25.17
CA ALA A 252 -0.09 1.62 -24.81
C ALA A 252 1.29 2.20 -25.20
N GLY A 253 2.29 1.90 -24.39
CA GLY A 253 3.69 2.19 -24.68
C GLY A 253 4.18 1.41 -25.91
N ASP A 254 5.22 1.92 -26.56
CA ASP A 254 5.64 1.42 -27.87
C ASP A 254 6.22 0.00 -27.83
N VAL A 255 6.95 -0.34 -26.77
CA VAL A 255 7.70 -1.59 -26.66
C VAL A 255 7.23 -2.38 -25.45
N TYR A 256 6.61 -3.53 -25.68
CA TYR A 256 6.26 -4.48 -24.64
C TYR A 256 7.47 -5.32 -24.23
N THR A 257 7.74 -5.40 -22.93
CA THR A 257 8.79 -6.24 -22.35
C THR A 257 8.25 -7.24 -21.34
N ASP A 258 8.92 -8.38 -21.21
CA ASP A 258 8.71 -9.31 -20.11
C ASP A 258 9.45 -8.89 -18.83
N LYS A 259 9.27 -9.65 -17.75
CA LYS A 259 9.92 -9.45 -16.44
C LYS A 259 11.45 -9.44 -16.45
N ASN A 260 12.08 -9.92 -17.52
CA ASN A 260 13.53 -9.93 -17.69
C ASN A 260 14.01 -8.72 -18.50
N GLY A 261 13.10 -7.84 -18.94
CA GLY A 261 13.37 -6.73 -19.83
C GLY A 261 13.53 -7.13 -21.30
N SER A 262 13.14 -8.37 -21.67
CA SER A 262 13.22 -8.84 -23.06
C SER A 262 12.02 -8.36 -23.85
N ILE A 263 12.25 -7.84 -25.06
CA ILE A 263 11.18 -7.40 -25.96
C ILE A 263 10.34 -8.60 -26.40
N VAL A 264 9.02 -8.50 -26.25
CA VAL A 264 8.07 -9.52 -26.71
C VAL A 264 7.44 -9.04 -28.02
N SER A 265 8.01 -9.48 -29.14
CA SER A 265 7.55 -9.07 -30.48
C SER A 265 6.08 -9.45 -30.72
N GLY A 266 5.32 -8.54 -31.33
CA GLY A 266 3.91 -8.74 -31.65
C GLY A 266 2.94 -8.60 -30.47
N LYS A 267 3.41 -8.35 -29.24
CA LYS A 267 2.55 -8.09 -28.09
C LYS A 267 2.36 -6.58 -27.91
N ARG A 268 1.10 -6.16 -27.81
CA ARG A 268 0.70 -4.79 -27.41
C ARG A 268 0.29 -4.82 -25.94
N ASP A 269 0.65 -3.78 -25.20
CA ASP A 269 0.23 -3.65 -23.80
C ASP A 269 -1.26 -3.32 -23.71
N ASP A 270 -1.86 -3.62 -22.56
CA ASP A 270 -3.26 -3.33 -22.27
C ASP A 270 -3.39 -2.86 -20.82
N PHE A 271 -4.39 -2.03 -20.53
CA PHE A 271 -4.66 -1.56 -19.17
C PHE A 271 -5.57 -2.54 -18.42
N ASP A 272 -5.85 -2.27 -17.14
CA ASP A 272 -6.93 -2.95 -16.45
C ASP A 272 -7.70 -2.02 -15.52
N ILE A 273 -9.03 -2.18 -15.48
CA ILE A 273 -9.93 -1.55 -14.52
C ILE A 273 -10.90 -2.64 -14.08
N TYR A 274 -10.84 -3.00 -12.81
CA TYR A 274 -11.70 -4.04 -12.26
C TYR A 274 -12.03 -3.77 -10.79
N ALA A 275 -13.08 -4.42 -10.32
CA ALA A 275 -13.51 -4.36 -8.94
C ALA A 275 -13.98 -5.72 -8.45
N VAL A 276 -13.75 -5.98 -7.17
CA VAL A 276 -14.08 -7.24 -6.52
C VAL A 276 -14.70 -7.00 -5.15
N LEU A 277 -15.75 -7.76 -4.85
CA LEU A 277 -16.22 -7.94 -3.48
C LEU A 277 -15.78 -9.34 -3.02
N PHE A 278 -15.05 -9.42 -1.91
CA PHE A 278 -14.53 -10.69 -1.41
C PHE A 278 -14.76 -10.86 0.09
N GLU A 279 -14.95 -12.11 0.52
CA GLU A 279 -15.08 -12.47 1.92
C GLU A 279 -13.71 -12.38 2.62
N VAL A 280 -13.67 -11.70 3.76
CA VAL A 280 -12.47 -11.56 4.59
C VAL A 280 -12.45 -12.67 5.64
N THR A 281 -11.34 -13.40 5.69
CA THR A 281 -11.07 -14.46 6.68
C THR A 281 -9.72 -14.21 7.34
N ASP A 282 -9.41 -14.92 8.42
CA ASP A 282 -8.09 -14.82 9.08
C ASP A 282 -6.94 -15.18 8.11
N ASP A 283 -7.17 -16.17 7.23
CA ASP A 283 -6.22 -16.55 6.18
C ASP A 283 -6.17 -15.58 4.98
N THR A 284 -7.17 -14.72 4.82
CA THR A 284 -7.28 -13.79 3.68
C THR A 284 -7.83 -12.45 4.16
N PRO A 285 -7.03 -11.68 4.93
CA PRO A 285 -7.42 -10.39 5.48
C PRO A 285 -7.53 -9.29 4.41
N TYR A 286 -6.90 -9.51 3.26
CA TYR A 286 -6.88 -8.67 2.06
C TYR A 286 -6.50 -9.53 0.84
N LEU A 287 -6.73 -9.00 -0.36
CA LEU A 287 -6.14 -9.55 -1.58
C LEU A 287 -4.83 -8.83 -1.90
N ASP A 288 -4.00 -9.41 -2.75
CA ASP A 288 -2.76 -8.80 -3.21
C ASP A 288 -2.54 -9.03 -4.71
N GLY A 289 -1.43 -8.50 -5.25
CA GLY A 289 -1.10 -8.57 -6.68
C GLY A 289 -1.02 -10.00 -7.25
N ASN A 290 -0.93 -11.04 -6.40
CA ASN A 290 -0.92 -12.43 -6.83
C ASN A 290 -2.32 -13.05 -6.95
N ASN A 291 -3.33 -12.53 -6.23
CA ASN A 291 -4.62 -13.19 -6.09
C ASN A 291 -5.86 -12.29 -6.31
N ALA A 292 -5.67 -11.01 -6.65
CA ALA A 292 -6.74 -10.02 -6.80
C ALA A 292 -7.86 -10.39 -7.79
N GLN A 293 -7.59 -11.24 -8.76
CA GLN A 293 -8.59 -11.73 -9.74
C GLN A 293 -8.91 -13.22 -9.60
N THR A 294 -8.15 -13.96 -8.79
CA THR A 294 -8.17 -15.44 -8.76
C THR A 294 -8.51 -16.02 -7.40
N SER A 295 -8.57 -15.19 -6.35
CA SER A 295 -8.86 -15.66 -5.00
C SER A 295 -10.22 -16.35 -4.91
N LYS A 296 -10.24 -17.50 -4.23
CA LYS A 296 -11.46 -18.25 -3.90
C LYS A 296 -12.41 -17.49 -2.95
N ASN A 297 -11.97 -16.36 -2.40
CA ASN A 297 -12.76 -15.52 -1.52
C ASN A 297 -13.59 -14.48 -2.30
N ILE A 298 -13.31 -14.24 -3.59
CA ILE A 298 -14.05 -13.27 -4.41
C ILE A 298 -15.48 -13.79 -4.63
N VAL A 299 -16.48 -12.99 -4.27
CA VAL A 299 -17.90 -13.34 -4.44
C VAL A 299 -18.49 -12.63 -5.65
N LEU A 300 -18.15 -11.35 -5.84
CA LEU A 300 -18.58 -10.57 -7.00
C LEU A 300 -17.36 -9.98 -7.72
N PHE A 301 -17.40 -9.96 -9.05
CA PHE A 301 -16.34 -9.46 -9.91
C PHE A 301 -16.91 -8.58 -11.04
N ALA A 302 -16.28 -7.45 -11.31
CA ALA A 302 -16.58 -6.56 -12.43
C ALA A 302 -15.26 -6.16 -13.10
N GLN A 303 -15.19 -6.16 -14.43
CA GLN A 303 -14.00 -5.73 -15.17
C GLN A 303 -14.39 -5.10 -16.50
N VAL A 304 -13.65 -4.07 -16.92
CA VAL A 304 -13.78 -3.51 -18.26
C VAL A 304 -13.22 -4.53 -19.25
N THR A 305 -14.04 -5.01 -20.18
CA THR A 305 -13.62 -5.98 -21.20
C THR A 305 -13.56 -5.40 -22.61
N ASP A 306 -14.42 -4.42 -22.92
CA ASP A 306 -14.41 -3.71 -24.20
C ASP A 306 -13.38 -2.57 -24.17
N LYS A 307 -12.10 -2.96 -24.25
CA LYS A 307 -10.97 -2.05 -24.15
C LYS A 307 -10.51 -1.58 -25.53
N LYS A 308 -10.17 -0.30 -25.63
CA LYS A 308 -9.53 0.30 -26.80
C LYS A 308 -8.54 1.38 -26.42
N GLU A 309 -7.49 1.52 -27.23
CA GLU A 309 -6.66 2.72 -27.22
C GLU A 309 -7.45 3.90 -27.79
N THR A 310 -7.44 5.03 -27.10
CA THR A 310 -8.25 6.21 -27.43
C THR A 310 -7.71 7.44 -26.71
N ASN A 311 -7.70 8.57 -27.42
CA ASN A 311 -7.42 9.89 -26.83
C ASN A 311 -8.70 10.61 -26.35
N GLU A 312 -9.87 10.08 -26.69
CA GLU A 312 -11.18 10.59 -26.26
C GLU A 312 -11.66 9.86 -25.02
N TRP A 313 -12.26 10.60 -24.08
CA TRP A 313 -12.88 10.04 -22.89
C TRP A 313 -13.95 9.03 -23.28
N THR A 314 -13.72 7.77 -22.95
CA THR A 314 -14.62 6.66 -23.25
C THR A 314 -15.32 6.25 -21.97
N HIS A 315 -16.65 6.34 -21.99
CA HIS A 315 -17.49 5.88 -20.89
C HIS A 315 -17.46 4.35 -20.82
N PHE A 316 -17.34 3.80 -19.61
CA PHE A 316 -17.51 2.39 -19.33
C PHE A 316 -18.58 2.19 -18.25
N VAL A 317 -19.30 1.09 -18.35
CA VAL A 317 -20.19 0.59 -17.30
C VAL A 317 -19.97 -0.91 -17.21
N ILE A 318 -19.65 -1.40 -16.02
CA ILE A 318 -19.38 -2.82 -15.77
C ILE A 318 -20.27 -3.32 -14.65
N ASP A 319 -20.91 -4.47 -14.89
CA ASP A 319 -21.76 -5.13 -13.91
C ASP A 319 -20.93 -6.02 -12.97
N PHE A 320 -21.28 -6.03 -11.69
CA PHE A 320 -20.77 -7.00 -10.74
C PHE A 320 -21.49 -8.34 -10.95
N ASN A 321 -20.73 -9.35 -11.34
CA ASN A 321 -21.23 -10.70 -11.59
C ASN A 321 -20.77 -11.66 -10.49
N SER A 322 -21.62 -12.63 -10.17
CA SER A 322 -21.28 -13.72 -9.26
C SER A 322 -20.12 -14.55 -9.81
N VAL A 323 -19.12 -14.82 -8.96
CA VAL A 323 -18.01 -15.73 -9.28
C VAL A 323 -18.39 -17.13 -8.82
N ASP A 324 -18.32 -18.12 -9.72
CA ASP A 324 -18.62 -19.52 -9.45
C ASP A 324 -19.98 -19.77 -8.75
N GLY A 325 -20.98 -18.94 -9.02
CA GLY A 325 -22.31 -19.04 -8.39
C GLY A 325 -22.35 -18.65 -6.91
N ARG A 326 -21.28 -18.06 -6.37
CA ARG A 326 -21.23 -17.56 -4.99
C ARG A 326 -22.23 -16.43 -4.79
N VAL A 327 -22.82 -16.37 -3.60
CA VAL A 327 -23.80 -15.35 -3.22
C VAL A 327 -23.29 -14.57 -2.01
N VAL A 328 -23.67 -13.29 -1.93
CA VAL A 328 -23.35 -12.46 -0.77
C VAL A 328 -24.25 -12.89 0.39
N ASP A 329 -23.63 -13.31 1.50
CA ASP A 329 -24.31 -13.62 2.74
C ASP A 329 -24.63 -12.30 3.47
N MET A 330 -25.91 -12.05 3.72
CA MET A 330 -26.38 -10.78 4.28
C MET A 330 -26.01 -10.59 5.76
N GLU A 331 -25.86 -11.67 6.52
CA GLU A 331 -25.42 -11.58 7.92
C GLU A 331 -23.93 -11.24 7.96
N LYS A 332 -23.11 -11.94 7.17
CA LYS A 332 -21.69 -11.63 6.99
C LYS A 332 -21.46 -10.21 6.46
N LEU A 333 -22.30 -9.74 5.54
CA LEU A 333 -22.25 -8.37 5.01
C LEU A 333 -22.52 -7.34 6.11
N LYS A 334 -23.57 -7.56 6.91
CA LYS A 334 -23.89 -6.70 8.06
C LYS A 334 -22.75 -6.70 9.08
N ASP A 335 -22.12 -7.83 9.31
CA ASP A 335 -21.01 -8.02 10.25
C ASP A 335 -19.65 -7.54 9.70
N GLY A 336 -19.62 -6.96 8.50
CA GLY A 336 -18.41 -6.38 7.91
C GLY A 336 -17.38 -7.42 7.46
N LYS A 337 -17.83 -8.64 7.13
CA LYS A 337 -16.97 -9.74 6.66
C LYS A 337 -16.69 -9.70 5.15
N TYR A 338 -17.04 -8.62 4.48
CA TYR A 338 -16.68 -8.39 3.09
C TYR A 338 -15.82 -7.14 2.93
N SER A 339 -14.91 -7.20 1.96
CA SER A 339 -14.17 -6.04 1.49
C SER A 339 -14.42 -5.81 0.00
N LEU A 340 -14.53 -4.54 -0.37
CA LEU A 340 -14.55 -4.08 -1.74
C LEU A 340 -13.14 -3.61 -2.12
N ALA A 341 -12.68 -4.03 -3.28
CA ALA A 341 -11.51 -3.41 -3.92
C ALA A 341 -11.86 -2.96 -5.33
N ILE A 342 -11.57 -1.69 -5.64
CA ILE A 342 -11.45 -1.19 -7.01
C ILE A 342 -9.95 -1.08 -7.31
N ILE A 343 -9.51 -1.62 -8.44
CA ILE A 343 -8.11 -1.62 -8.88
C ILE A 343 -8.04 -1.14 -10.33
N MET A 344 -7.13 -0.19 -10.58
CA MET A 344 -6.83 0.34 -11.90
C MET A 344 -5.33 0.23 -12.16
N SER A 345 -4.93 -0.14 -13.38
CA SER A 345 -3.52 -0.20 -13.77
C SER A 345 -3.29 0.13 -15.24
N SER A 346 -2.18 0.82 -15.53
CA SER A 346 -1.74 1.14 -16.89
C SER A 346 -1.18 -0.05 -17.69
N SER A 347 -0.80 -1.13 -17.00
CA SER A 347 -0.36 -2.40 -17.61
C SER A 347 -0.99 -3.58 -16.86
N LYS A 348 -1.86 -4.33 -17.53
CA LYS A 348 -2.63 -5.46 -16.98
C LYS A 348 -1.73 -6.51 -16.32
N ASP A 349 -0.60 -6.84 -16.95
CA ASP A 349 0.36 -7.82 -16.45
C ASP A 349 1.47 -7.20 -15.59
N GLY A 350 1.32 -5.92 -15.19
CA GLY A 350 2.36 -5.10 -14.56
C GLY A 350 2.81 -5.60 -13.19
N ALA A 351 1.95 -6.30 -12.43
CA ALA A 351 2.33 -6.94 -11.18
C ALA A 351 3.38 -8.06 -11.36
N ASN A 352 3.42 -8.65 -12.57
CA ASN A 352 4.42 -9.63 -12.98
C ASN A 352 5.59 -8.99 -13.74
N PHE A 353 5.67 -7.65 -13.75
CA PHE A 353 6.65 -6.86 -14.48
C PHE A 353 6.65 -7.08 -15.99
N ASN A 354 5.49 -7.43 -16.56
CA ASN A 354 5.30 -7.46 -18.00
C ASN A 354 4.42 -6.27 -18.42
N GLY A 355 4.83 -5.54 -19.44
CA GLY A 355 4.14 -4.33 -19.87
C GLY A 355 5.02 -3.48 -20.79
N ALA A 356 4.51 -2.33 -21.21
CA ALA A 356 5.26 -1.37 -22.00
C ALA A 356 5.49 -0.07 -21.22
N VAL A 357 6.75 0.34 -21.10
CA VAL A 357 7.07 1.67 -20.55
C VAL A 357 6.38 2.74 -21.41
N GLY A 358 5.72 3.69 -20.75
CA GLY A 358 4.93 4.73 -21.40
C GLY A 358 3.44 4.39 -21.60
N SER A 359 3.01 3.14 -21.35
CA SER A 359 1.59 2.81 -21.30
C SER A 359 0.89 3.71 -20.30
N THR A 360 -0.12 4.44 -20.75
CA THR A 360 -0.77 5.49 -19.96
C THR A 360 -2.28 5.32 -19.97
N LEU A 361 -2.84 5.15 -18.78
CA LEU A 361 -4.26 5.09 -18.50
C LEU A 361 -4.66 6.36 -17.72
N TYR A 362 -5.65 7.09 -18.24
CA TYR A 362 -6.33 8.15 -17.51
C TYR A 362 -7.70 7.64 -17.07
N VAL A 363 -8.10 7.94 -15.83
CA VAL A 363 -9.42 7.56 -15.33
C VAL A 363 -10.06 8.76 -14.62
N ASP A 364 -11.36 8.92 -14.83
CA ASP A 364 -12.11 10.01 -14.20
C ASP A 364 -13.59 9.69 -13.98
N GLU A 365 -14.25 10.48 -13.13
CA GLU A 365 -15.69 10.53 -12.90
C GLU A 365 -16.30 9.13 -12.66
N MET A 366 -15.74 8.41 -11.69
CA MET A 366 -16.19 7.06 -11.36
C MET A 366 -17.33 7.05 -10.33
N GLU A 367 -18.28 6.14 -10.51
CA GLU A 367 -19.39 5.91 -9.59
C GLU A 367 -19.64 4.42 -9.36
N LEU A 368 -19.68 4.03 -8.08
CA LEU A 368 -20.05 2.72 -7.61
C LEU A 368 -21.53 2.70 -7.23
N PHE A 369 -22.32 1.89 -7.94
CA PHE A 369 -23.73 1.68 -7.65
C PHE A 369 -23.90 0.50 -6.70
N THR A 370 -24.83 0.64 -5.75
CA THR A 370 -25.05 -0.35 -4.69
C THR A 370 -26.54 -0.60 -4.47
N LYS A 371 -26.85 -1.75 -3.88
CA LYS A 371 -28.17 -2.13 -3.35
C LYS A 371 -28.15 -2.17 -1.82
#